data_AF-F4PSY0-F1
#
_entry.id   AF-F4PSY0-F1
#
_cell.length_a   1.000
_cell.length_b   1.000
_cell.length_c   1.000
_cell.angle_alpha   90.00
_cell.angle_beta   90.00
_cell.angle_gamma   90.00
#
_symmetry.space_group_name_H-M   'P 1'
#
loop_
_entity.id
_entity.type
_entity.pdbx_description
1 polymer ?
#
loop_
_entity_poly.entity_id
_entity_poly.type
_entity_poly.pdbx_seq_one_letter_code
_entity_poly.pdbx_strand_id
1 'polypeptide(L)'
;MINSYVDYVTGVDDPKTSSDRTLFERVSVSTLVKFIVFSVLVMSILTHLLTRLCSGETEWLGRMFVMSTLASFFTSFAYTHFKYIAMGQIIYSFGIYGIMSIYYCLFANQPPDLLFFQLSTPVVLQLTTCLLAGYHRDIDEDKKAGIKTICTILGKSNSIYFIGFLFFCYYLMLIFISLYFKNYLMLITLISVVDVYRLLKRGLNGSTQRFNFEAFRASGPSYFLYILSILIHGKIN
;
A
#
# COMPACT_ATOMS: atom_id res chain seq x y z
N MET A 1 -6.89 -10.60 3.73
CA MET A 1 -8.05 -11.47 4.06
C MET A 1 -8.86 -11.80 2.83
N ILE A 2 -9.51 -10.82 2.18
CA ILE A 2 -10.28 -11.09 0.95
C ILE A 2 -9.37 -11.64 -0.15
N ASN A 3 -8.18 -11.06 -0.36
CA ASN A 3 -7.21 -11.61 -1.32
C ASN A 3 -6.89 -13.08 -1.08
N SER A 4 -6.47 -13.44 0.13
CA SER A 4 -6.18 -14.84 0.49
C SER A 4 -7.39 -15.76 0.30
N TYR A 5 -8.61 -15.29 0.58
CA TYR A 5 -9.84 -16.06 0.32
C TYR A 5 -10.05 -16.29 -1.17
N VAL A 6 -9.94 -15.25 -2.00
CA VAL A 6 -10.13 -15.34 -3.45
C VAL A 6 -9.05 -16.21 -4.08
N ASP A 7 -7.78 -16.01 -3.75
CA ASP A 7 -6.64 -16.77 -4.28
C ASP A 7 -6.76 -18.27 -3.94
N TYR A 8 -7.20 -18.60 -2.72
CA TYR A 8 -7.47 -19.99 -2.30
C TYR A 8 -8.66 -20.62 -3.04
N VAL A 9 -9.80 -19.93 -3.11
CA VAL A 9 -11.02 -20.48 -3.74
C VAL A 9 -10.87 -20.61 -5.26
N THR A 10 -10.12 -19.70 -5.88
CA THR A 10 -9.82 -19.76 -7.33
C THR A 10 -8.71 -20.75 -7.68
N GLY A 11 -8.08 -21.39 -6.68
CA GLY A 11 -7.02 -22.38 -6.87
C GLY A 11 -5.70 -21.79 -7.36
N VAL A 12 -5.51 -20.48 -7.18
CA VAL A 12 -4.27 -19.77 -7.50
C VAL A 12 -3.20 -20.11 -6.47
N ASP A 13 -3.59 -20.13 -5.19
CA ASP A 13 -2.70 -20.53 -4.10
C ASP A 13 -2.47 -22.05 -4.10
N ASP A 14 -1.24 -22.46 -4.42
CA ASP A 14 -0.85 -23.87 -4.36
C ASP A 14 -0.40 -24.27 -2.94
N PRO A 15 -0.91 -25.39 -2.38
CA PRO A 15 -0.61 -25.81 -1.01
C PRO A 15 0.85 -26.13 -0.70
N LYS A 16 1.73 -26.28 -1.70
CA LYS A 16 3.15 -26.60 -1.52
C LYS A 16 4.06 -25.42 -1.77
N THR A 17 3.62 -24.48 -2.61
CA THR A 17 4.49 -23.40 -3.12
C THR A 17 4.05 -22.02 -2.66
N SER A 18 2.74 -21.80 -2.41
CA SER A 18 2.24 -20.48 -2.03
C SER A 18 2.91 -19.95 -0.78
N SER A 19 3.32 -18.69 -0.89
CA SER A 19 3.91 -17.95 0.21
C SER A 19 2.90 -17.52 1.28
N ASP A 20 1.61 -17.36 0.94
CA ASP A 20 0.56 -17.13 1.93
C ASP A 20 0.06 -18.47 2.46
N ARG A 21 0.46 -18.80 3.68
CA ARG A 21 0.13 -20.08 4.34
C ARG A 21 -1.14 -20.00 5.19
N THR A 22 -1.83 -18.85 5.23
CA THR A 22 -2.90 -18.56 6.20
C THR A 22 -4.02 -19.61 6.19
N LEU A 23 -4.55 -19.91 5.00
CA LEU A 23 -5.66 -20.86 4.84
C LEU A 23 -5.22 -22.33 4.83
N PHE A 24 -3.92 -22.60 4.72
CA PHE A 24 -3.36 -23.95 4.76
C PHE A 24 -2.95 -24.39 6.16
N GLU A 25 -2.46 -23.48 6.99
CA GLU A 25 -1.82 -23.83 8.27
C GLU A 25 -2.45 -23.18 9.48
N ARG A 26 -3.12 -22.02 9.33
CA ARG A 26 -3.47 -21.18 10.48
C ARG A 26 -4.96 -21.08 10.75
N VAL A 27 -5.77 -20.95 9.71
CA VAL A 27 -7.19 -20.59 9.83
C VAL A 27 -8.02 -21.35 8.81
N SER A 28 -9.19 -21.87 9.21
CA SER A 28 -10.13 -22.47 8.26
C SER A 28 -10.81 -21.41 7.38
N VAL A 29 -11.24 -21.79 6.18
CA VAL A 29 -12.00 -20.90 5.27
C VAL A 29 -13.23 -20.30 5.97
N SER A 30 -13.98 -21.12 6.73
CA SER A 30 -15.16 -20.65 7.46
C SER A 30 -14.83 -19.58 8.51
N THR A 31 -13.68 -19.71 9.18
CA THR A 31 -13.22 -18.73 10.16
C THR A 31 -12.77 -17.44 9.48
N LEU A 32 -12.05 -17.53 8.36
CA LEU A 32 -11.65 -16.36 7.58
C LEU A 32 -12.86 -15.57 7.07
N VAL A 33 -13.89 -16.27 6.56
CA VAL A 33 -15.14 -15.64 6.11
C VAL A 33 -15.87 -14.95 7.26
N LYS A 34 -15.94 -15.58 8.45
CA LYS A 34 -16.52 -14.95 9.65
C LYS A 34 -15.80 -13.65 10.00
N PHE A 35 -14.47 -13.64 9.94
CA PHE A 35 -13.71 -12.41 10.18
C PHE A 35 -13.96 -11.35 9.11
N ILE A 36 -14.05 -11.71 7.82
CA ILE A 36 -14.38 -10.75 6.75
C ILE A 36 -15.76 -10.11 7.01
N VAL A 37 -16.78 -10.94 7.27
CA VAL A 37 -18.14 -10.46 7.58
C VAL A 37 -18.14 -9.58 8.83
N PHE A 38 -17.45 -10.01 9.89
CA PHE A 38 -17.31 -9.23 11.12
C PHE A 38 -16.66 -7.86 10.85
N SER A 39 -15.57 -7.80 10.09
CA SER A 39 -14.91 -6.54 9.73
C SER A 39 -15.83 -5.61 8.93
N VAL A 40 -16.58 -6.13 7.96
CA VAL A 40 -17.55 -5.33 7.18
C VAL A 40 -18.66 -4.78 8.07
N LEU A 41 -19.21 -5.61 8.97
CA LEU A 41 -20.26 -5.18 9.91
C LEU A 41 -19.76 -4.12 10.88
N VAL A 42 -18.61 -4.33 11.50
CA VAL A 42 -18.00 -3.37 12.43
C VAL A 42 -17.73 -2.04 11.73
N MET A 43 -17.11 -2.07 10.54
CA MET A 43 -16.85 -0.84 9.77
C MET A 43 -18.14 -0.10 9.39
N SER A 44 -19.19 -0.83 9.01
CA SER A 44 -20.48 -0.23 8.65
C SER A 44 -21.16 0.41 9.87
N ILE A 45 -21.16 -0.26 11.01
CA ILE A 45 -21.73 0.26 12.27
C ILE A 45 -20.94 1.49 12.73
N LEU A 46 -19.61 1.42 12.76
CA LEU A 46 -18.78 2.56 13.15
C LEU A 46 -18.99 3.76 12.22
N THR A 47 -19.06 3.53 10.91
CA THR A 47 -19.34 4.60 9.94
C THR A 47 -20.70 5.23 10.19
N HIS A 48 -21.74 4.43 10.45
CA HIS A 48 -23.06 4.94 10.78
C HIS A 48 -23.04 5.80 12.05
N LEU A 49 -22.40 5.31 13.12
CA LEU A 49 -22.28 6.03 14.38
C LEU A 49 -21.51 7.35 14.21
N LEU A 50 -20.35 7.32 13.57
CA LEU A 50 -19.54 8.52 13.31
C LEU A 50 -20.29 9.55 12.46
N THR A 51 -21.04 9.10 11.46
CA THR A 51 -21.87 9.98 10.62
C THR A 51 -22.98 10.63 11.44
N ARG A 52 -23.60 9.92 12.39
CA ARG A 52 -24.64 10.46 13.28
C ARG A 52 -24.11 11.52 14.25
N LEU A 53 -22.83 11.45 14.60
CA LEU A 53 -22.18 12.46 15.44
C LEU A 53 -21.86 13.76 14.67
N CYS A 54 -21.84 13.70 13.34
CA CYS A 54 -21.56 14.85 12.48
C CYS A 54 -22.86 15.62 12.18
N SER A 55 -22.91 16.89 12.58
CA SER A 55 -24.04 17.79 12.32
C SER A 55 -23.57 19.24 12.15
N GLY A 56 -24.40 20.08 11.51
CA GLY A 56 -24.08 21.48 11.25
C GLY A 56 -22.78 21.62 10.46
N GLU A 57 -21.79 22.32 11.03
CA GLU A 57 -20.49 22.58 10.41
C GLU A 57 -19.67 21.33 10.11
N THR A 58 -19.97 20.19 10.74
CA THR A 58 -19.24 18.92 10.56
C THR A 58 -19.92 17.95 9.59
N GLU A 59 -21.05 18.32 8.98
CA GLU A 59 -21.81 17.43 8.09
C GLU A 59 -20.97 16.92 6.91
N TRP A 60 -20.05 17.76 6.40
CA TRP A 60 -19.13 17.37 5.35
C TRP A 60 -18.21 16.20 5.78
N LEU A 61 -17.77 16.18 7.04
CA LEU A 61 -16.94 15.11 7.61
C LEU A 61 -17.74 13.80 7.71
N GLY A 62 -19.03 13.89 8.06
CA GLY A 62 -19.96 12.76 8.02
C GLY A 62 -20.03 12.11 6.63
N ARG A 63 -20.13 12.92 5.57
CA ARG A 63 -20.08 12.43 4.18
C ARG A 63 -18.73 11.79 3.85
N MET A 64 -17.63 12.36 4.34
CA MET A 64 -16.29 11.80 4.13
C MET A 64 -16.14 10.41 4.78
N PHE A 65 -16.68 10.17 5.98
CA PHE A 65 -16.67 8.83 6.58
C PHE A 65 -17.37 7.80 5.69
N VAL A 66 -18.56 8.13 5.18
CA VAL A 66 -19.31 7.25 4.28
C VAL A 66 -18.51 6.96 3.00
N MET A 67 -17.98 8.01 2.36
CA MET A 67 -17.18 7.86 1.13
C MET A 67 -15.93 7.02 1.36
N SER A 68 -15.19 7.26 2.45
CA SER A 68 -13.98 6.51 2.79
C SER A 68 -14.29 5.04 3.07
N THR A 69 -15.40 4.72 3.73
CA THR A 69 -15.81 3.32 3.98
C THR A 69 -16.22 2.62 2.69
N LEU A 70 -17.00 3.28 1.83
CA LEU A 70 -17.37 2.73 0.52
C LEU A 70 -16.13 2.50 -0.36
N ALA A 71 -15.21 3.47 -0.39
CA ALA A 71 -13.94 3.33 -1.11
C ALA A 71 -13.11 2.16 -0.56
N SER A 72 -13.02 2.01 0.77
CA SER A 72 -12.28 0.92 1.41
C SER A 72 -12.88 -0.45 1.08
N PHE A 73 -14.21 -0.58 1.05
CA PHE A 73 -14.87 -1.79 0.60
C PHE A 73 -14.58 -2.06 -0.87
N PHE A 74 -14.79 -1.06 -1.74
CA PHE A 74 -14.50 -1.18 -3.15
C PHE A 74 -13.07 -1.65 -3.39
N THR A 75 -12.06 -1.01 -2.79
CA THR A 75 -10.66 -1.40 -2.98
C THR A 75 -10.39 -2.79 -2.43
N SER A 76 -10.98 -3.18 -1.30
CA SER A 76 -10.74 -4.49 -0.70
C SER A 76 -11.31 -5.65 -1.52
N PHE A 77 -12.48 -5.46 -2.13
CA PHE A 77 -13.10 -6.48 -2.99
C PHE A 77 -12.58 -6.43 -4.43
N ALA A 78 -12.27 -5.25 -4.96
CA ALA A 78 -11.78 -5.10 -6.33
C ALA A 78 -10.30 -5.48 -6.49
N TYR A 79 -9.47 -5.25 -5.46
CA TYR A 79 -8.02 -5.36 -5.57
C TYR A 79 -7.53 -6.65 -6.24
N THR A 80 -8.01 -7.82 -5.81
CA THR A 80 -7.56 -9.12 -6.35
C THR A 80 -7.91 -9.27 -7.82
N HIS A 81 -9.12 -8.91 -8.22
CA HIS A 81 -9.52 -8.94 -9.62
C HIS A 81 -8.70 -7.97 -10.49
N PHE A 82 -8.39 -6.78 -9.97
CA PHE A 82 -7.57 -5.80 -10.68
C PHE A 82 -6.08 -6.18 -10.70
N LYS A 83 -5.56 -6.89 -9.67
CA LYS A 83 -4.23 -7.51 -9.70
C LYS A 83 -4.09 -8.40 -10.94
N TYR A 84 -5.14 -9.15 -11.29
CA TYR A 84 -5.09 -10.13 -12.37
C TYR A 84 -5.06 -9.54 -13.78
N ILE A 85 -5.33 -8.23 -13.90
CA ILE A 85 -5.29 -7.45 -15.15
C ILE A 85 -4.28 -6.30 -15.10
N ALA A 86 -3.24 -6.42 -14.27
CA ALA A 86 -2.11 -5.49 -14.13
C ALA A 86 -2.49 -4.09 -13.63
N MET A 87 -3.64 -3.96 -12.97
CA MET A 87 -4.14 -2.71 -12.38
C MET A 87 -4.16 -2.74 -10.84
N GLY A 88 -3.72 -3.83 -10.21
CA GLY A 88 -3.77 -4.00 -8.75
C GLY A 88 -3.04 -2.90 -7.98
N GLN A 89 -1.89 -2.44 -8.48
CA GLN A 89 -1.11 -1.35 -7.89
C GLN A 89 -1.87 0.00 -7.87
N ILE A 90 -2.74 0.23 -8.87
CA ILE A 90 -3.55 1.45 -8.96
C ILE A 90 -4.66 1.38 -7.90
N ILE A 91 -5.39 0.27 -7.82
CA ILE A 91 -6.44 0.07 -6.81
C ILE A 91 -5.86 0.11 -5.39
N TYR A 92 -4.68 -0.47 -5.19
CA TYR A 92 -3.98 -0.40 -3.92
C TYR A 92 -3.62 1.05 -3.56
N SER A 93 -3.06 1.82 -4.50
CA SER A 93 -2.70 3.22 -4.29
C SER A 93 -3.93 4.06 -3.91
N PHE A 94 -5.06 3.88 -4.60
CA PHE A 94 -6.33 4.55 -4.25
C PHE A 94 -6.82 4.18 -2.85
N GLY A 95 -6.67 2.91 -2.45
CA GLY A 95 -6.99 2.46 -1.10
C GLY A 95 -6.16 3.18 -0.03
N ILE A 96 -4.84 3.29 -0.24
CA ILE A 96 -3.96 4.03 0.68
C ILE A 96 -4.33 5.51 0.73
N TYR A 97 -4.56 6.16 -0.42
CA TYR A 97 -5.02 7.55 -0.43
C TYR A 97 -6.34 7.74 0.32
N GLY A 98 -7.32 6.84 0.13
CA GLY A 98 -8.61 6.91 0.82
C GLY A 98 -8.52 6.74 2.35
N ILE A 99 -7.58 5.92 2.82
CA ILE A 99 -7.28 5.79 4.26
C ILE A 99 -6.59 7.05 4.77
N MET A 100 -5.56 7.54 4.07
CA MET A 100 -4.84 8.74 4.48
C MET A 100 -5.74 9.99 4.45
N SER A 101 -6.68 10.07 3.51
CA SER A 101 -7.57 11.22 3.37
C SER A 101 -8.49 11.39 4.57
N ILE A 102 -8.98 10.30 5.17
CA ILE A 102 -9.83 10.42 6.36
C ILE A 102 -9.04 10.89 7.58
N TYR A 103 -7.81 10.39 7.76
CA TYR A 103 -6.92 10.91 8.80
C TYR A 103 -6.61 12.40 8.59
N TYR A 104 -6.34 12.80 7.34
CA TYR A 104 -6.12 14.21 7.02
C TYR A 104 -7.34 15.07 7.37
N CYS A 105 -8.55 14.63 7.01
CA CYS A 105 -9.78 15.35 7.37
C CYS A 105 -9.93 15.52 8.89
N LEU A 106 -9.54 14.53 9.68
CA LEU A 106 -9.64 14.56 11.13
C LEU A 106 -8.59 15.48 11.78
N PHE A 107 -7.36 15.46 11.30
CA PHE A 107 -6.27 16.25 11.89
C PHE A 107 -6.19 17.69 11.37
N ALA A 108 -6.47 17.91 10.09
CA ALA A 108 -6.42 19.22 9.46
C ALA A 108 -7.79 19.93 9.48
N ASN A 109 -8.87 19.24 9.84
CA ASN A 109 -10.24 19.75 9.85
C ASN A 109 -10.67 20.38 8.51
N GLN A 110 -10.21 19.81 7.39
CA GLN A 110 -10.51 20.26 6.04
C GLN A 110 -10.45 19.10 5.04
N PRO A 111 -11.13 19.19 3.88
CA PRO A 111 -11.02 18.17 2.84
C PRO A 111 -9.58 18.07 2.27
N PRO A 112 -9.21 16.94 1.67
CA PRO A 112 -7.89 16.76 1.06
C PRO A 112 -7.61 17.81 -0.02
N ASP A 113 -6.53 18.56 0.16
CA ASP A 113 -6.08 19.63 -0.72
C ASP A 113 -4.78 19.25 -1.45
N LEU A 114 -4.18 20.20 -2.18
CA LEU A 114 -2.94 19.94 -2.91
C LEU A 114 -1.80 19.52 -1.97
N LEU A 115 -1.72 20.14 -0.77
CA LEU A 115 -0.71 19.82 0.21
C LEU A 115 -0.81 18.36 0.68
N PHE A 116 -2.04 17.87 0.92
CA PHE A 116 -2.27 16.45 1.22
C PHE A 116 -1.64 15.54 0.16
N PHE A 117 -1.92 15.78 -1.12
CA PHE A 117 -1.38 14.93 -2.20
C PHE A 117 0.14 15.04 -2.28
N GLN A 118 0.72 16.22 -2.14
CA GLN A 118 2.18 16.42 -2.15
C GLN A 118 2.88 15.63 -1.04
N LEU A 119 2.33 15.65 0.19
CA LEU A 119 2.95 14.99 1.34
C LEU A 119 2.64 13.49 1.42
N SER A 120 1.49 13.04 0.90
CA SER A 120 1.11 11.62 0.92
C SER A 120 1.66 10.81 -0.26
N THR A 121 1.93 11.43 -1.41
CA THR A 121 2.43 10.73 -2.61
C THR A 121 3.69 9.90 -2.35
N PRO A 122 4.74 10.40 -1.66
CA PRO A 122 5.92 9.57 -1.38
C PRO A 122 5.60 8.32 -0.56
N VAL A 123 4.67 8.43 0.40
CA VAL A 123 4.21 7.31 1.22
C VAL A 123 3.50 6.27 0.35
N VAL A 124 2.55 6.72 -0.48
CA VAL A 124 1.80 5.83 -1.38
C VAL A 124 2.74 5.14 -2.36
N LEU A 125 3.70 5.88 -2.93
CA LEU A 125 4.68 5.35 -3.86
C LEU A 125 5.55 4.27 -3.21
N GLN A 126 6.05 4.52 -1.99
CA GLN A 126 6.85 3.54 -1.26
C GLN A 126 6.08 2.26 -0.95
N LEU A 127 4.86 2.37 -0.41
CA LEU A 127 4.04 1.21 -0.06
C LEU A 127 3.66 0.41 -1.31
N THR A 128 3.32 1.09 -2.40
CA THR A 128 3.03 0.46 -3.69
C THR A 128 4.26 -0.22 -4.29
N THR A 129 5.45 0.36 -4.12
CA THR A 129 6.70 -0.29 -4.54
C THR A 129 6.97 -1.57 -3.74
N CYS A 130 6.69 -1.58 -2.44
CA CYS A 130 6.79 -2.77 -1.60
C CYS A 130 5.76 -3.85 -2.00
N LEU A 131 4.54 -3.44 -2.40
CA LEU A 131 3.54 -4.35 -2.95
C LEU A 131 4.04 -5.00 -4.26
N LEU A 132 4.60 -4.20 -5.17
CA LEU A 132 5.15 -4.69 -6.44
C LEU A 132 6.34 -5.63 -6.25
N ALA A 133 7.14 -5.43 -5.21
CA ALA A 133 8.15 -6.42 -4.82
C ALA A 133 7.53 -7.78 -4.43
N GLY A 134 6.29 -7.79 -3.94
CA GLY A 134 5.52 -9.02 -3.73
C GLY A 134 5.11 -9.66 -5.05
N TYR A 135 4.57 -8.88 -5.98
CA TYR A 135 4.24 -9.38 -7.32
C TYR A 135 5.47 -9.92 -8.05
N HIS A 136 6.65 -9.32 -7.85
CA HIS A 136 7.90 -9.82 -8.41
C HIS A 136 8.27 -11.21 -7.87
N ARG A 137 8.18 -11.39 -6.55
CA ARG A 137 8.42 -12.69 -5.91
C ARG A 137 7.49 -13.76 -6.48
N ASP A 138 6.22 -13.42 -6.68
CA ASP A 138 5.17 -14.35 -7.05
C ASP A 138 5.05 -14.56 -8.58
N ILE A 139 5.97 -14.02 -9.40
CA ILE A 139 5.91 -14.07 -10.87
C ILE A 139 5.68 -15.48 -11.41
N ASP A 140 6.38 -16.49 -10.88
CA ASP A 140 6.31 -17.84 -11.44
C ASP A 140 4.97 -18.52 -11.13
N GLU A 141 4.42 -18.29 -9.94
CA GLU A 141 3.11 -18.80 -9.51
C GLU A 141 1.98 -18.08 -10.26
N ASP A 142 2.01 -16.73 -10.27
CA ASP A 142 1.04 -15.91 -10.98
C ASP A 142 1.02 -16.28 -12.49
N LYS A 143 2.19 -16.52 -13.12
CA LYS A 143 2.26 -16.97 -14.52
C LYS A 143 1.63 -18.34 -14.75
N LYS A 144 1.86 -19.31 -13.86
CA LYS A 144 1.25 -20.65 -13.96
C LYS A 144 -0.27 -20.58 -13.83
N ALA A 145 -0.78 -19.68 -12.99
CA ALA A 145 -2.20 -19.43 -12.80
C ALA A 145 -2.83 -18.53 -13.91
N GLY A 146 -2.06 -18.09 -14.91
CA GLY A 146 -2.56 -17.22 -15.98
C GLY A 146 -2.83 -15.77 -15.57
N ILE A 147 -2.33 -15.35 -14.40
CA ILE A 147 -2.50 -14.02 -13.83
C ILE A 147 -1.56 -13.02 -14.53
N LYS A 148 -2.13 -11.93 -15.03
CA LYS A 148 -1.37 -10.85 -15.66
C LYS A 148 -1.17 -9.72 -14.66
N THR A 149 -0.16 -9.80 -13.82
CA THR A 149 0.30 -8.65 -13.03
C THR A 149 1.26 -7.81 -13.87
N ILE A 150 1.51 -6.56 -13.46
CA ILE A 150 2.54 -5.73 -14.13
C ILE A 150 3.91 -6.42 -14.11
N CYS A 151 4.23 -7.16 -13.05
CA CYS A 151 5.48 -7.91 -12.92
C CYS A 151 5.53 -9.15 -13.83
N THR A 152 4.41 -9.87 -14.01
CA THR A 152 4.40 -11.01 -14.95
C THR A 152 4.53 -10.57 -16.39
N ILE A 153 3.94 -9.42 -16.76
CA ILE A 153 4.08 -8.79 -18.08
C ILE A 153 5.53 -8.35 -18.34
N LEU A 154 6.16 -7.67 -17.38
CA LEU A 154 7.54 -7.19 -17.53
C LEU A 154 8.57 -8.34 -17.52
N GLY A 155 8.30 -9.42 -16.76
CA GLY A 155 9.25 -10.51 -16.53
C GLY A 155 10.23 -10.22 -15.38
N LYS A 156 11.03 -11.22 -15.00
CA LYS A 156 11.85 -11.18 -13.77
C LYS A 156 12.84 -10.01 -13.73
N SER A 157 13.69 -9.85 -14.74
CA SER A 157 14.72 -8.80 -14.73
C SER A 157 14.10 -7.39 -14.84
N ASN A 158 13.17 -7.18 -15.78
CA ASN A 158 12.55 -5.87 -16.00
C ASN A 158 11.67 -5.41 -14.84
N SER A 159 11.01 -6.35 -14.13
CA SER A 159 10.24 -5.99 -12.94
C SER A 159 11.13 -5.50 -11.80
N ILE A 160 12.36 -6.02 -11.65
CA ILE A 160 13.32 -5.49 -10.67
C ILE A 160 13.80 -4.09 -11.07
N TYR A 161 14.10 -3.88 -12.36
CA TYR A 161 14.43 -2.53 -12.85
C TYR A 161 13.28 -1.54 -12.64
N PHE A 162 12.04 -1.97 -12.86
CA PHE A 162 10.86 -1.15 -12.60
C PHE A 162 10.69 -0.82 -11.11
N ILE A 163 10.86 -1.80 -10.21
CA ILE A 163 10.85 -1.56 -8.76
C ILE A 163 11.97 -0.60 -8.36
N GLY A 164 13.17 -0.77 -8.92
CA GLY A 164 14.30 0.13 -8.70
C GLY A 164 14.02 1.56 -9.18
N PHE A 165 13.36 1.71 -10.33
CA PHE A 165 12.92 3.00 -10.85
C PHE A 165 11.89 3.67 -9.92
N LEU A 166 10.94 2.92 -9.37
CA LEU A 166 9.96 3.50 -8.42
C LEU A 166 10.63 3.94 -7.11
N PHE A 167 11.59 3.17 -6.59
CA PHE A 167 12.39 3.62 -5.44
C PHE A 167 13.23 4.86 -5.78
N PHE A 168 13.81 4.93 -6.97
CA PHE A 168 14.50 6.13 -7.43
C PHE A 168 13.56 7.34 -7.46
N CYS A 169 12.37 7.21 -8.04
CA CYS A 169 11.34 8.25 -8.04
C CYS A 169 10.93 8.65 -6.61
N TYR A 170 10.81 7.69 -5.70
CA TYR A 170 10.51 7.95 -4.29
C TYR A 170 11.57 8.84 -3.63
N TYR A 171 12.86 8.48 -3.73
CA TYR A 171 13.92 9.30 -3.15
C TYR A 171 14.05 10.67 -3.83
N LEU A 172 13.85 10.72 -5.14
CA LEU A 172 13.85 11.97 -5.89
C LEU A 172 12.72 12.91 -5.43
N MET A 173 11.51 12.37 -5.22
CA MET A 173 10.39 13.13 -4.65
C MET A 173 10.71 13.66 -3.25
N LEU A 174 11.35 12.86 -2.38
CA LEU A 174 11.74 13.32 -1.04
C LEU A 174 12.73 14.49 -1.10
N ILE A 175 13.70 14.45 -2.04
CA ILE A 175 14.63 15.56 -2.26
C ILE A 175 13.88 16.80 -2.73
N PHE A 176 12.97 16.67 -3.70
CA PHE A 176 12.17 17.80 -4.19
C PHE A 176 11.30 18.43 -3.09
N ILE A 177 10.60 17.62 -2.30
CA ILE A 177 9.75 18.08 -1.19
C ILE A 177 10.60 18.77 -0.12
N SER A 178 11.76 18.19 0.21
CA SER A 178 12.70 18.77 1.16
C SER A 178 13.16 20.18 0.74
N LEU A 179 13.50 20.37 -0.53
CA LEU A 179 13.93 21.66 -1.06
C LEU A 179 12.77 22.66 -1.17
N TYR A 180 11.61 22.20 -1.65
CA TYR A 180 10.42 23.04 -1.83
C TYR A 180 9.93 23.63 -0.52
N PHE A 181 9.82 22.81 0.53
CA PHE A 181 9.40 23.25 1.87
C PHE A 181 10.55 23.71 2.76
N LYS A 182 11.79 23.75 2.24
CA LYS A 182 13.01 24.08 3.00
C LYS A 182 13.20 23.24 4.27
N ASN A 183 12.62 22.04 4.30
CA ASN A 183 12.76 21.08 5.38
C ASN A 183 13.91 20.12 5.08
N TYR A 184 15.15 20.57 5.31
CA TYR A 184 16.34 19.77 5.04
C TYR A 184 16.47 18.52 5.92
N LEU A 185 15.72 18.44 7.04
CA LEU A 185 15.68 17.23 7.85
C LEU A 185 15.13 16.04 7.06
N MET A 186 14.27 16.26 6.06
CA MET A 186 13.80 15.21 5.17
C MET A 186 14.93 14.51 4.41
N LEU A 187 16.11 15.12 4.20
CA LEU A 187 17.22 14.48 3.50
C LEU A 187 17.81 13.29 4.27
N ILE A 188 17.57 13.19 5.59
CA ILE A 188 18.02 12.04 6.39
C ILE A 188 17.36 10.73 5.94
N THR A 189 16.21 10.82 5.26
CA THR A 189 15.50 9.68 4.66
C THR A 189 16.36 8.91 3.65
N LEU A 190 17.35 9.57 3.03
CA LEU A 190 18.25 8.95 2.05
C LEU A 190 19.18 7.89 2.65
N ILE A 191 19.21 7.73 3.98
CA ILE A 191 20.01 6.69 4.65
C ILE A 191 19.67 5.27 4.16
N SER A 192 18.43 5.02 3.74
CA SER A 192 18.01 3.70 3.24
C SER A 192 18.40 3.41 1.78
N VAL A 193 18.94 4.39 1.05
CA VAL A 193 19.29 4.23 -0.38
C VAL A 193 20.28 3.07 -0.55
N VAL A 194 21.27 2.96 0.35
CA VAL A 194 22.29 1.90 0.29
C VAL A 194 21.66 0.52 0.47
N ASP A 195 20.73 0.37 1.41
CA ASP A 195 20.10 -0.92 1.68
C ASP A 195 19.10 -1.31 0.59
N VAL A 196 18.37 -0.34 0.03
CA VAL A 196 17.53 -0.57 -1.16
C VAL A 196 18.37 -0.96 -2.37
N TYR A 197 19.51 -0.31 -2.60
CA TYR A 197 20.43 -0.71 -3.67
C TYR A 197 20.94 -2.14 -3.49
N ARG A 198 21.38 -2.50 -2.28
CA ARG A 198 21.79 -3.89 -1.95
C ARG A 198 20.67 -4.90 -2.14
N LEU A 199 19.43 -4.52 -1.82
CA LEU A 199 18.25 -5.36 -2.08
C LEU A 199 18.04 -5.58 -3.57
N LEU A 200 18.03 -4.53 -4.38
CA LEU A 200 17.82 -4.63 -5.84
C LEU A 200 18.89 -5.50 -6.50
N LYS A 201 20.16 -5.33 -6.09
CA LYS A 201 21.27 -6.18 -6.57
C LYS A 201 21.07 -7.65 -6.21
N ARG A 202 20.61 -7.96 -4.99
CA ARG A 202 20.29 -9.33 -4.57
C ARG A 202 19.08 -9.90 -5.33
N GLY A 203 18.08 -9.08 -5.61
CA GLY A 203 16.93 -9.43 -6.44
C GLY A 203 17.35 -9.85 -7.85
N LEU A 204 18.26 -9.09 -8.49
CA LEU A 204 18.80 -9.43 -9.82
C LEU A 204 19.54 -10.76 -9.84
N ASN A 205 20.17 -11.13 -8.73
CA ASN A 205 20.84 -12.43 -8.55
C ASN A 205 19.88 -13.57 -8.19
N GLY A 206 18.56 -13.33 -8.15
CA GLY A 206 17.53 -14.35 -7.92
C GLY A 206 17.11 -14.57 -6.47
N SER A 207 17.59 -13.77 -5.51
CA SER A 207 17.19 -13.88 -4.10
C SER A 207 15.89 -13.09 -3.84
N THR A 208 14.73 -13.73 -4.06
CA THR A 208 13.44 -13.03 -4.09
C THR A 208 12.36 -13.61 -3.17
N GLN A 209 12.64 -14.69 -2.42
CA GLN A 209 11.62 -15.41 -1.63
C GLN A 209 10.88 -14.56 -0.58
N ARG A 210 11.48 -13.47 -0.09
CA ARG A 210 10.86 -12.52 0.85
C ARG A 210 10.95 -11.06 0.37
N PHE A 211 10.95 -10.87 -0.95
CA PHE A 211 11.35 -9.60 -1.56
C PHE A 211 10.51 -8.39 -1.11
N ASN A 212 9.19 -8.56 -0.93
CA ASN A 212 8.31 -7.52 -0.38
C ASN A 212 8.68 -7.11 1.05
N PHE A 213 8.90 -8.08 1.94
CA PHE A 213 9.28 -7.80 3.33
C PHE A 213 10.67 -7.17 3.41
N GLU A 214 11.60 -7.63 2.58
CA GLU A 214 12.93 -7.02 2.50
C GLU A 214 12.89 -5.60 1.93
N ALA A 215 12.01 -5.33 0.95
CA ALA A 215 11.77 -3.99 0.41
C ALA A 215 11.22 -3.05 1.48
N PHE A 216 10.25 -3.51 2.26
CA PHE A 216 9.72 -2.76 3.39
C PHE A 216 10.79 -2.51 4.46
N ARG A 217 11.55 -3.54 4.85
CA ARG A 217 12.62 -3.41 5.85
C ARG A 217 13.73 -2.46 5.39
N ALA A 218 14.16 -2.56 4.13
CA ALA A 218 15.22 -1.73 3.58
C ALA A 218 14.79 -0.25 3.53
N SER A 219 13.57 0.03 3.07
CA SER A 219 13.06 1.40 2.94
C SER A 219 12.37 1.95 4.21
N GLY A 220 12.12 1.10 5.22
CA GLY A 220 11.43 1.42 6.46
C GLY A 220 12.04 2.59 7.26
N PRO A 221 13.38 2.68 7.42
CA PRO A 221 14.00 3.84 8.06
C PRO A 221 13.65 5.16 7.37
N SER A 222 13.65 5.18 6.03
CA SER A 222 13.24 6.37 5.25
C SER A 222 11.80 6.74 5.50
N TYR A 223 10.89 5.76 5.52
CA TYR A 223 9.48 5.99 5.83
C TYR A 223 9.29 6.66 7.21
N PHE A 224 9.93 6.09 8.22
CA PHE A 224 9.82 6.58 9.60
C PHE A 224 10.41 7.99 9.74
N LEU A 225 11.60 8.21 9.18
CA LEU A 225 12.27 9.50 9.21
C LEU A 225 11.52 10.57 8.43
N TYR A 226 10.84 10.19 7.34
CA TYR A 226 9.99 11.10 6.57
C TYR A 226 8.83 11.62 7.43
N ILE A 227 8.08 10.72 8.07
CA ILE A 227 6.98 11.10 8.97
C ILE A 227 7.50 11.96 10.12
N LEU A 228 8.61 11.55 10.75
CA LEU A 228 9.22 12.31 11.85
C LEU A 228 9.64 13.72 11.41
N SER A 229 10.19 13.86 10.20
CA SER A 229 10.63 15.16 9.68
C SER A 229 9.46 16.12 9.42
N ILE A 230 8.28 15.61 9.03
CA ILE A 230 7.06 16.41 8.89
C ILE A 230 6.58 16.87 10.26
N LEU A 231 6.56 15.96 11.25
CA LEU A 231 6.10 16.27 12.60
C LEU A 231 6.99 17.30 13.32
N ILE A 232 8.32 17.18 13.18
CA ILE A 232 9.28 18.11 13.81
C ILE A 232 9.22 19.49 13.15
N HIS A 233 9.11 19.55 11.83
CA HIS A 233 9.08 20.80 11.08
C HIS A 233 7.67 21.39 10.98
N GLY A 234 6.82 21.16 12.00
CA GLY A 234 5.36 21.41 12.04
C GLY A 234 4.85 22.85 11.80
N LYS A 235 5.61 23.68 11.10
CA LYS A 235 5.19 24.90 10.41
C LYS A 235 5.69 24.83 8.97
N ILE A 236 5.03 24.00 8.16
CA ILE A 236 5.06 24.19 6.71
C ILE A 236 4.07 25.34 6.44
N ASN A 237 4.52 26.58 6.66
CA ASN A 237 3.82 27.80 6.29
C ASN A 237 4.23 28.22 4.87
#